data_AF-A0A842NBP2-F1
#
_entry.id   AF-A0A842NBP2-F1
#
_cell.length_a   1.000
_cell.length_b   1.000
_cell.length_c   1.000
_cell.angle_alpha   90.00
_cell.angle_beta   90.00
_cell.angle_gamma   90.00
#
_symmetry.space_group_name_H-M   'P 1'
#
loop_
_entity.id
_entity.type
_entity.pdbx_description
1 polymer ?
#
loop_
_entity_poly.entity_id
_entity_poly.type
_entity_poly.pdbx_seq_one_letter_code
_entity_poly.pdbx_strand_id
1 'polypeptide(L)'
;MGKFEVQNVDSVKMYKIRKTLEELTQHSGRGTELITVYIPKGQQLHEVMTQLKEEQGTADNIKSDLTRTHVVDSLSKVLQRLKLYKKTPD
;
A
#
# COMPACT_ATOMS: atom_id res chain seq x y z
N MET A 1 -10.53 -25.34 2.62
CA MET A 1 -10.02 -24.02 3.05
C MET A 1 -9.17 -24.25 4.29
N GLY A 2 -7.85 -24.27 4.13
CA GLY A 2 -6.93 -24.66 5.21
C GLY A 2 -7.03 -23.70 6.39
N LYS A 3 -7.16 -24.23 7.61
CA LYS A 3 -7.04 -23.43 8.83
C LYS A 3 -5.60 -22.92 8.88
N PHE A 4 -5.42 -21.61 8.75
CA PHE A 4 -4.15 -20.97 9.06
C PHE A 4 -3.96 -21.03 10.57
N GLU A 5 -3.19 -22.00 11.06
CA GLU A 5 -2.70 -21.98 12.44
C GLU A 5 -1.64 -20.89 12.56
N VAL A 6 -2.02 -19.74 13.11
CA VAL A 6 -1.09 -18.65 13.41
C VAL A 6 -0.32 -19.04 14.68
N GLN A 7 0.84 -19.68 14.51
CA GLN A 7 1.72 -20.00 15.63
C GLN A 7 2.49 -18.73 16.09
N ASN A 8 2.59 -18.54 17.41
CA ASN A 8 3.25 -17.40 18.07
C ASN A 8 2.72 -16.02 17.65
N VAL A 9 1.50 -15.72 18.09
CA VAL A 9 0.93 -14.38 18.01
C VAL A 9 1.66 -13.45 18.98
N ASP A 10 2.63 -12.69 18.48
CA ASP A 10 3.22 -11.58 19.22
C ASP A 10 2.11 -10.57 19.56
N SER A 11 1.72 -10.54 20.84
CA SER A 11 0.62 -9.74 21.34
C SER A 11 0.84 -8.23 21.10
N VAL A 12 2.10 -7.78 21.12
CA VAL A 12 2.46 -6.40 20.83
C VAL A 12 2.27 -6.09 19.36
N LYS A 13 2.69 -6.98 18.44
CA LYS A 13 2.46 -6.80 17.00
C LYS A 13 0.97 -6.79 16.67
N MET A 14 0.18 -7.68 17.25
CA MET A 14 -1.27 -7.71 17.04
C MET A 14 -1.95 -6.44 17.55
N TYR A 15 -1.56 -5.95 18.72
CA TYR A 15 -2.09 -4.70 19.24
C TYR A 15 -1.77 -3.53 18.30
N LYS A 16 -0.52 -3.44 17.82
CA LYS A 16 -0.11 -2.41 16.85
C LYS A 16 -0.92 -2.47 15.56
N ILE A 17 -1.10 -3.67 14.99
CA ILE A 17 -1.89 -3.85 13.77
C ILE A 17 -3.35 -3.41 13.99
N ARG A 18 -3.99 -3.86 15.08
CA ARG A 18 -5.36 -3.47 15.40
C ARG A 18 -5.51 -1.97 15.57
N LYS A 19 -4.60 -1.34 16.32
CA LYS A 19 -4.60 0.10 16.52
C LYS A 19 -4.38 0.87 15.21
N THR A 20 -3.44 0.44 14.37
CA THR A 20 -3.25 1.04 13.05
C THR A 20 -4.49 0.88 12.17
N LEU A 21 -5.18 -0.27 12.21
CA LEU A 21 -6.44 -0.45 11.49
C LEU A 21 -7.51 0.50 11.99
N GLU A 22 -7.70 0.62 13.30
CA GLU A 22 -8.65 1.57 13.90
C GLU A 22 -8.34 3.00 13.44
N GLU A 23 -7.07 3.43 13.50
CA GLU A 23 -6.64 4.75 13.04
C GLU A 23 -6.91 4.96 11.53
N LEU A 24 -6.57 3.99 10.68
CA LEU A 24 -6.79 4.07 9.24
C LEU A 24 -8.29 4.11 8.89
N THR A 25 -9.13 3.37 9.60
CA THR A 25 -10.59 3.37 9.36
C THR A 25 -11.27 4.71 9.67
N GLN A 26 -10.64 5.58 10.48
CA GLN A 26 -11.14 6.94 10.70
C GLN A 26 -10.89 7.88 9.52
N HIS A 27 -9.99 7.51 8.60
CA HIS A 27 -9.67 8.34 7.44
C HIS A 27 -10.65 8.08 6.30
N SER A 28 -11.19 9.15 5.72
CA SER A 28 -12.02 9.09 4.51
C SER A 28 -11.54 10.11 3.49
N GLY A 29 -11.52 9.72 2.23
CA GLY A 29 -11.26 10.63 1.10
C GLY A 29 -12.57 11.21 0.57
N ARG A 30 -12.49 12.37 -0.10
CA ARG A 30 -13.67 12.93 -0.80
C ARG A 30 -14.01 12.16 -2.09
N GLY A 31 -13.07 11.36 -2.57
CA GLY A 31 -13.20 10.48 -3.71
C GLY A 31 -12.13 9.39 -3.67
N THR A 32 -11.65 8.97 -4.84
CA THR A 32 -10.63 7.93 -4.97
C THR A 32 -9.23 8.49 -4.71
N GLU A 33 -8.87 8.65 -3.45
CA GLU A 33 -7.62 9.32 -3.04
C GLU A 33 -6.77 8.50 -2.06
N LEU A 34 -7.33 7.42 -1.50
CA LEU A 34 -6.63 6.55 -0.55
C LEU A 34 -6.07 5.32 -1.28
N ILE A 35 -4.74 5.21 -1.30
CA ILE A 35 -4.02 4.11 -1.95
C ILE A 35 -3.49 3.15 -0.90
N THR A 36 -3.78 1.86 -1.07
CA THR A 36 -3.20 0.79 -0.27
C THR A 36 -2.53 -0.21 -1.20
N VAL A 37 -1.30 -0.62 -0.87
CA VAL A 37 -0.54 -1.62 -1.61
C VAL A 37 -0.17 -2.76 -0.67
N TYR A 38 -0.59 -3.97 -1.02
CA TYR A 38 -0.21 -5.19 -0.30
C TYR A 38 0.81 -5.97 -1.12
N ILE A 39 2.00 -6.19 -0.55
CA ILE A 39 3.10 -6.92 -1.19
C ILE A 39 3.35 -8.21 -0.42
N PRO A 40 2.91 -9.38 -0.94
CA PRO A 40 3.20 -10.67 -0.32
C PRO A 40 4.71 -10.97 -0.27
N LYS A 41 5.08 -11.81 0.69
CA LYS A 41 6.44 -12.35 0.80
C LYS A 41 6.87 -13.06 -0.48
N GLY A 42 8.15 -12.94 -0.83
CA GLY A 42 8.71 -13.58 -2.03
C GLY A 42 8.38 -12.87 -3.35
N GLN A 43 7.49 -11.87 -3.37
CA GLN A 43 7.29 -11.06 -4.56
C GLN A 43 8.49 -10.16 -4.83
N GLN A 44 8.81 -9.98 -6.11
CA GLN A 44 9.93 -9.14 -6.53
C GLN A 44 9.53 -7.66 -6.48
N LEU A 45 10.24 -6.87 -5.67
CA LEU A 45 9.95 -5.43 -5.54
C LEU A 45 10.06 -4.67 -6.86
N HIS A 46 10.91 -5.12 -7.78
CA HIS A 46 11.07 -4.48 -9.08
C HIS A 46 9.80 -4.61 -9.93
N GLU A 47 9.12 -5.75 -9.91
CA GLU A 47 7.86 -5.97 -10.61
C GLU A 47 6.77 -5.06 -10.04
N VAL A 48 6.66 -4.99 -8.72
CA VAL A 48 5.71 -4.10 -8.03
C VAL A 48 5.97 -2.63 -8.37
N MET A 49 7.23 -2.20 -8.39
CA MET A 49 7.58 -0.84 -8.78
C MET A 49 7.25 -0.53 -10.24
N THR A 50 7.40 -1.49 -11.15
CA THR A 50 7.00 -1.33 -12.55
C THR A 50 5.48 -1.16 -12.65
N GLN A 51 4.71 -2.04 -12.02
CA GLN A 51 3.25 -1.95 -12.01
C GLN A 51 2.77 -0.60 -11.45
N LEU A 52 3.34 -0.13 -10.33
CA LEU A 52 2.96 1.16 -9.74
C LEU A 52 3.28 2.36 -10.64
N LYS A 53 4.31 2.28 -11.49
CA LYS A 53 4.60 3.33 -12.49
C LYS A 53 3.60 3.31 -13.65
N GLU A 54 3.16 2.13 -14.08
CA GLU A 54 2.11 1.98 -15.10
C GLU A 54 0.77 2.55 -14.59
N GLU A 55 0.42 2.24 -13.33
CA GLU A 55 -0.75 2.82 -12.66
C GLU A 55 -0.63 4.35 -12.53
N GLN A 56 0.57 4.87 -12.27
CA GLN A 56 0.82 6.31 -12.25
C GLN A 56 0.55 6.97 -13.60
N GLY A 57 1.05 6.40 -14.71
CA GLY A 57 0.77 6.91 -16.05
C GLY A 57 -0.71 6.79 -16.44
N THR A 58 -1.41 5.78 -15.91
CA THR A 58 -2.86 5.65 -16.09
C THR A 58 -3.62 6.72 -15.32
N ALA A 59 -3.18 7.03 -14.09
CA ALA A 59 -3.77 8.08 -13.26
C ALA A 59 -3.70 9.47 -13.87
N ASP A 60 -2.75 9.73 -14.78
CA ASP A 60 -2.67 11.01 -15.52
C ASP A 60 -3.92 11.31 -16.35
N ASN A 61 -4.72 10.29 -16.69
CA ASN A 61 -5.98 10.45 -17.42
C ASN A 61 -7.20 10.75 -16.53
N ILE A 62 -7.01 10.88 -15.21
CA ILE A 62 -8.10 11.25 -14.30
C ILE A 62 -8.57 12.68 -14.62
N LYS A 63 -9.88 12.81 -14.89
CA LYS A 63 -10.52 14.08 -15.29
C LYS A 63 -10.48 15.15 -14.22
N SER A 64 -10.63 14.77 -12.95
CA SER A 64 -10.56 15.68 -11.82
C SER A 64 -9.11 16.01 -11.51
N ASP A 65 -8.71 17.28 -11.68
CA ASP A 65 -7.34 17.72 -11.43
C ASP A 65 -6.89 17.41 -9.99
N LEU A 66 -7.75 17.71 -9.01
CA LEU A 66 -7.46 17.46 -7.59
C LEU A 66 -7.21 15.97 -7.32
N THR A 67 -8.10 15.10 -7.82
CA THR A 67 -7.99 13.66 -7.63
C THR A 67 -6.77 13.11 -8.36
N ARG A 68 -6.49 13.59 -9.58
CA ARG A 68 -5.30 13.22 -10.34
C ARG A 68 -4.03 13.51 -9.55
N THR A 69 -3.88 14.74 -9.04
CA THR A 69 -2.72 15.14 -8.24
C THR A 69 -2.58 14.26 -7.00
N HIS A 70 -3.66 14.04 -6.24
CA HIS A 70 -3.62 13.21 -5.04
C HIS A 70 -3.20 11.77 -5.30
N VAL A 71 -3.68 11.16 -6.40
CA VAL A 71 -3.33 9.78 -6.78
C VAL A 71 -1.87 9.70 -7.23
N VAL A 72 -1.44 10.59 -8.14
CA VAL A 72 -0.07 10.61 -8.68
C VAL A 72 0.96 10.87 -7.57
N ASP A 73 0.67 11.79 -6.64
CA ASP A 73 1.53 12.07 -5.50
C ASP A 73 1.63 10.88 -4.54
N SER A 74 0.51 10.21 -4.28
CA SER A 74 0.48 9.04 -3.40
C SER A 74 1.26 7.87 -4.00
N LEU A 75 1.11 7.59 -5.30
CA LEU A 75 1.91 6.60 -6.02
C LEU A 75 3.41 6.94 -6.00
N SER A 76 3.76 8.20 -6.21
CA SER A 76 5.15 8.68 -6.12
C SER A 76 5.76 8.41 -4.73
N LYS A 77 5.00 8.69 -3.66
CA LYS A 77 5.44 8.43 -2.28
C LYS A 77 5.66 6.94 -2.03
N VAL A 78 4.77 6.07 -2.50
CA VAL A 78 4.94 4.61 -2.38
C VAL A 78 6.19 4.16 -3.13
N LEU A 79 6.39 4.60 -4.39
CA LEU A 79 7.58 4.27 -5.17
C LEU A 79 8.88 4.70 -4.48
N GLN A 80 8.93 5.92 -3.94
CA GLN A 80 10.08 6.39 -3.17
C GLN A 80 10.33 5.55 -1.92
N ARG A 81 9.27 5.15 -1.22
CA ARG A 81 9.37 4.29 -0.03
C ARG A 81 9.91 2.90 -0.39
N LEU A 82 9.47 2.31 -1.50
CA LEU A 82 9.91 0.99 -1.94
C LEU A 82 11.39 0.95 -2.33
N LYS A 83 11.95 2.06 -2.85
CA LYS A 83 13.39 2.17 -3.16
C LYS A 83 14.31 1.98 -1.94
N LEU A 84 13.79 2.15 -0.72
CA LEU A 84 14.55 1.96 0.51
C LEU A 84 14.73 0.48 0.88
N TYR A 85 14.00 -0.43 0.24
CA TYR A 85 14.02 -1.86 0.52
C TYR A 85 14.68 -2.62 -0.63
N LYS A 86 15.56 -3.57 -0.29
CA LYS A 86 16.21 -4.46 -1.27
C LYS A 86 15.41 -5.72 -1.56
N LYS A 87 14.62 -6.19 -0.60
CA LYS A 87 13.78 -7.40 -0.69
C LYS A 87 12.52 -7.23 0.16
N THR A 88 11.53 -8.08 -0.08
CA THR A 88 10.36 -8.19 0.79
C THR A 88 10.75 -8.76 2.16
N PRO A 89 9.98 -8.45 3.22
CA PRO A 89 10.14 -9.08 4.52
C PRO A 89 9.94 -10.61 4.44
N ASP A 90 10.62 -11.35 5.32
CA ASP A 90 10.59 -12.82 5.40
C ASP A 90 9.29 -13.34 6.08
#